data_AF-V6JTU5-F1
#
_entry.id   AF-V6JTU5-F1
#
_cell.length_a   1.000
_cell.length_b   1.000
_cell.length_c   1.000
_cell.angle_alpha   90.00
_cell.angle_beta   90.00
_cell.angle_gamma   90.00
#
_symmetry.space_group_name_H-M   'P 1'
#
loop_
_entity.id
_entity.type
_entity.pdbx_description
1 polymer ?
#
loop_
_entity_poly.entity_id
_entity_poly.type
_entity_poly.pdbx_seq_one_letter_code
_entity_poly.pdbx_strand_id
1 'polypeptide(L)'
;ESHDWYVRRLAAFARSRPEWFEAWRAAAPQDPGALLVGAQLAVDRVWPSPARAELLREVSPLITAAALADDRDPVPWRIALDHARGSRAGHRYFEELWEAAVRRAPHHYSCHVAALRFLATFQRGSHGACFDFADRAAQDAPADSLAQALPARAALSWLTDGCGPEIPRARLDAAADRALALSARFPAADPWPAPIRNKLLYVLLRLDRWEDARAELRLIGPYATSFPWDRFSDDPLGHFLRLREHLLTAPPGPVPAALLTWSPAPLGEHDGHTPRRRPLG
;
A
#
# COMPACT_ATOMS: atom_id res chain seq x y z
N GLU A 1 -13.06 -2.46 -4.15
CA GLU A 1 -12.52 -1.74 -2.97
C GLU A 1 -12.93 -2.34 -1.63
N SER A 2 -14.19 -2.25 -1.18
CA SER A 2 -14.56 -2.65 0.19
C SER A 2 -14.25 -4.12 0.49
N HIS A 3 -14.50 -5.00 -0.49
CA HIS A 3 -14.18 -6.43 -0.38
C HIS A 3 -12.68 -6.67 -0.11
N ASP A 4 -11.79 -6.04 -0.89
CA ASP A 4 -10.34 -6.15 -0.71
C ASP A 4 -9.90 -5.70 0.69
N TRP A 5 -10.49 -4.62 1.19
CA TRP A 5 -10.17 -4.10 2.51
C TRP A 5 -10.56 -5.08 3.62
N TYR A 6 -11.72 -5.73 3.52
CA TYR A 6 -12.11 -6.78 4.45
C TYR A 6 -11.16 -7.98 4.37
N VAL A 7 -10.80 -8.43 3.16
CA VAL A 7 -9.88 -9.56 2.95
C VAL A 7 -8.53 -9.30 3.63
N ARG A 8 -7.93 -8.11 3.45
CA ARG A 8 -6.67 -7.76 4.12
C ARG A 8 -6.80 -7.77 5.65
N ARG A 9 -7.90 -7.25 6.19
CA ARG A 9 -8.14 -7.22 7.65
C ARG A 9 -8.38 -8.61 8.22
N LEU A 10 -9.18 -9.44 7.54
CA LEU A 10 -9.45 -10.81 7.95
C LEU A 10 -8.19 -11.67 7.83
N ALA A 11 -7.34 -11.47 6.81
CA ALA A 11 -6.06 -12.16 6.72
C ALA A 11 -5.10 -11.75 7.86
N ALA A 12 -5.03 -10.47 8.20
CA ALA A 12 -4.27 -10.01 9.35
C ALA A 12 -4.81 -10.60 10.67
N PHE A 13 -6.14 -10.67 10.84
CA PHE A 13 -6.77 -11.32 11.98
C PHE A 13 -6.45 -12.83 12.03
N ALA A 14 -6.61 -13.53 10.91
CA ALA A 14 -6.29 -14.96 10.76
C ALA A 14 -4.82 -15.28 11.08
N ARG A 15 -3.90 -14.37 10.77
CA ARG A 15 -2.49 -14.49 11.17
C ARG A 15 -2.33 -14.54 12.69
N SER A 16 -3.07 -13.70 13.41
CA SER A 16 -3.02 -13.62 14.88
C SER A 16 -3.86 -14.68 15.59
N ARG A 17 -4.85 -15.25 14.90
CA ARG A 17 -5.84 -16.22 15.39
C ARG A 17 -5.97 -17.39 14.41
N PRO A 18 -4.93 -18.22 14.26
CA PRO A 18 -4.94 -19.31 13.29
C PRO A 18 -6.10 -20.29 13.54
N GLU A 19 -6.43 -20.57 14.80
CA GLU A 19 -7.51 -21.46 15.20
C GLU A 19 -8.88 -21.02 14.67
N TRP A 20 -9.13 -19.70 14.62
CA TRP A 20 -10.37 -19.15 14.06
C TRP A 20 -10.48 -19.43 12.57
N PHE A 21 -9.37 -19.24 11.83
CA PHE A 21 -9.36 -19.43 10.40
C PHE A 21 -9.43 -20.91 10.01
N GLU A 22 -8.75 -21.80 10.75
CA GLU A 22 -8.85 -23.24 10.52
C GLU A 22 -10.26 -23.76 10.80
N ALA A 23 -10.95 -23.24 11.83
CA ALA A 23 -12.35 -23.58 12.08
C ALA A 23 -13.28 -23.15 10.93
N TRP A 24 -13.10 -21.93 10.39
CA TRP A 24 -13.86 -21.46 9.24
C TRP A 24 -13.63 -22.35 8.01
N ARG A 25 -12.37 -22.67 7.69
CA ARG A 25 -12.02 -23.56 6.57
C ARG A 25 -12.58 -24.97 6.72
N ALA A 26 -12.58 -25.52 7.93
CA ALA A 26 -13.13 -26.84 8.19
C ALA A 26 -14.66 -26.87 8.04
N ALA A 27 -15.34 -25.80 8.46
CA ALA A 27 -16.79 -25.70 8.37
C ALA A 27 -17.29 -25.46 6.93
N ALA A 28 -16.54 -24.72 6.11
CA ALA A 28 -16.91 -24.41 4.73
C ALA A 28 -15.69 -24.40 3.77
N PRO A 29 -15.19 -25.59 3.35
CA PRO A 29 -13.95 -25.70 2.59
C PRO A 29 -13.95 -25.02 1.21
N GLN A 30 -15.13 -24.84 0.62
CA GLN A 30 -15.32 -24.23 -0.71
C GLN A 30 -15.89 -22.82 -0.63
N ASP A 31 -15.93 -22.21 0.55
CA ASP A 31 -16.38 -20.83 0.70
C ASP A 31 -15.42 -19.87 -0.04
N PRO A 32 -15.91 -19.07 -1.01
CA PRO A 32 -15.06 -18.14 -1.76
C PRO A 32 -14.31 -17.16 -0.86
N GLY A 33 -14.94 -16.70 0.22
CA GLY A 33 -14.32 -15.82 1.22
C GLY A 33 -13.16 -16.48 1.96
N ALA A 34 -13.33 -17.72 2.41
CA ALA A 34 -12.29 -18.49 3.07
C ALA A 34 -11.09 -18.77 2.15
N LEU A 35 -11.36 -19.12 0.88
CA LEU A 35 -10.31 -19.31 -0.14
C LEU A 35 -9.52 -18.02 -0.38
N LEU A 36 -10.22 -16.89 -0.49
CA LEU A 36 -9.62 -15.59 -0.73
C LEU A 36 -8.77 -15.08 0.45
N VAL A 37 -9.29 -15.19 1.67
CA VAL A 37 -8.54 -14.87 2.90
C VAL A 37 -7.34 -15.81 3.05
N GLY A 38 -7.50 -17.09 2.72
CA GLY A 38 -6.42 -18.07 2.72
C GLY A 38 -5.29 -17.73 1.75
N ALA A 39 -5.63 -17.34 0.52
CA ALA A 39 -4.65 -16.90 -0.47
C ALA A 39 -3.91 -15.63 -0.01
N GLN A 40 -4.62 -14.63 0.51
CA GLN A 40 -4.01 -13.41 1.04
C GLN A 40 -3.07 -13.72 2.22
N LEU A 41 -3.54 -14.53 3.18
CA LEU A 41 -2.76 -14.93 4.36
C LEU A 41 -1.48 -15.69 3.97
N ALA A 42 -1.57 -16.60 3.00
CA ALA A 42 -0.43 -17.36 2.51
C ALA A 42 0.63 -16.45 1.87
N VAL A 43 0.22 -15.53 0.98
CA VAL A 43 1.13 -14.53 0.39
C VAL A 43 1.77 -13.66 1.47
N ASP A 44 0.98 -13.18 2.43
CA ASP A 44 1.52 -12.32 3.49
C ASP A 44 2.54 -13.08 4.35
N ARG A 45 2.34 -14.38 4.63
CA ARG A 45 3.23 -15.18 5.49
C ARG A 45 4.61 -15.38 4.86
N VAL A 46 4.65 -15.59 3.55
CA VAL A 46 5.92 -15.77 2.83
C VAL A 46 6.60 -14.44 2.51
N TRP A 47 5.89 -13.32 2.60
CA TRP A 47 6.37 -12.01 2.18
C TRP A 47 7.68 -11.55 2.85
N PRO A 48 7.89 -11.74 4.17
CA PRO A 48 9.13 -11.31 4.82
C PRO A 48 10.33 -12.24 4.52
N SER A 49 10.10 -13.43 3.98
CA SER A 49 11.14 -14.45 3.81
C SER A 49 12.19 -14.06 2.75
N PRO A 50 13.50 -14.30 2.99
CA PRO A 50 14.52 -14.20 1.95
C PRO A 50 14.28 -15.16 0.77
N ALA A 51 13.68 -16.32 1.02
CA ALA A 51 13.30 -17.32 0.01
C ALA A 51 11.90 -17.08 -0.58
N ARG A 52 11.36 -15.85 -0.44
CA ARG A 52 10.01 -15.49 -0.89
C ARG A 52 9.73 -15.89 -2.34
N ALA A 53 10.73 -15.78 -3.23
CA ALA A 53 10.49 -16.04 -4.64
C ALA A 53 10.12 -17.50 -4.91
N GLU A 54 10.80 -18.45 -4.26
CA GLU A 54 10.51 -19.87 -4.29
C GLU A 54 9.19 -20.19 -3.61
N LEU A 55 9.02 -19.73 -2.37
CA LEU A 55 7.84 -20.03 -1.54
C LEU A 55 6.53 -19.51 -2.16
N LEU A 56 6.57 -18.37 -2.86
CA LEU A 56 5.39 -17.85 -3.53
C LEU A 56 4.89 -18.77 -4.64
N ARG A 57 5.78 -19.49 -5.34
CA ARG A 57 5.35 -20.45 -6.38
C ARG A 57 4.48 -21.55 -5.81
N GLU A 58 4.75 -21.97 -4.57
CA GLU A 58 3.95 -22.97 -3.83
C GLU A 58 2.58 -22.43 -3.41
N VAL A 59 2.45 -21.10 -3.27
CA VAL A 59 1.18 -20.42 -2.91
C VAL A 59 0.26 -20.24 -4.12
N SER A 60 0.79 -20.32 -5.35
CA SER A 60 0.05 -20.11 -6.60
C SER A 60 -1.29 -20.88 -6.69
N PRO A 61 -1.39 -22.18 -6.30
CA PRO A 61 -2.66 -22.91 -6.34
C PRO A 61 -3.76 -22.30 -5.47
N LEU A 62 -3.42 -21.67 -4.33
CA LEU A 62 -4.40 -21.01 -3.46
C LEU A 62 -4.98 -19.77 -4.13
N ILE A 63 -4.14 -19.01 -4.84
CA ILE A 63 -4.55 -17.83 -5.61
C ILE A 63 -5.47 -18.26 -6.75
N THR A 64 -5.11 -19.32 -7.47
CA THR A 64 -5.94 -19.90 -8.54
C THR A 64 -7.29 -20.39 -8.02
N ALA A 65 -7.32 -21.10 -6.89
CA ALA A 65 -8.57 -21.56 -6.28
C ALA A 65 -9.49 -20.37 -5.91
N ALA A 66 -8.94 -19.30 -5.32
CA ALA A 66 -9.70 -18.10 -5.01
C ALA A 66 -10.23 -17.40 -6.28
N ALA A 67 -9.43 -17.36 -7.35
CA ALA A 67 -9.85 -16.77 -8.63
C ALA A 67 -10.96 -17.57 -9.34
N LEU A 68 -10.97 -18.91 -9.19
CA LEU A 68 -11.99 -19.78 -9.76
C LEU A 68 -13.30 -19.78 -8.95
N ALA A 69 -13.25 -19.43 -7.66
CA ALA A 69 -14.41 -19.43 -6.79
C ALA A 69 -15.40 -18.29 -7.08
N ASP A 70 -14.91 -17.14 -7.54
CA ASP A 70 -15.72 -16.03 -8.07
C ASP A 70 -14.99 -15.34 -9.23
N ASP A 71 -15.44 -15.64 -10.46
CA ASP A 71 -14.83 -15.12 -11.67
C ASP A 71 -15.03 -13.60 -11.85
N ARG A 72 -15.92 -12.95 -11.09
CA ARG A 72 -16.10 -11.49 -11.16
C ARG A 72 -15.25 -10.73 -10.15
N ASP A 73 -14.69 -11.40 -9.17
CA ASP A 73 -13.94 -10.75 -8.11
C ASP A 73 -12.54 -10.28 -8.59
N PRO A 74 -12.21 -8.98 -8.51
CA PRO A 74 -10.86 -8.50 -8.84
C PRO A 74 -9.82 -8.82 -7.75
N VAL A 75 -10.22 -9.16 -6.52
CA VAL A 75 -9.28 -9.31 -5.39
C VAL A 75 -8.28 -10.45 -5.57
N PRO A 76 -8.65 -11.65 -6.06
CA PRO A 76 -7.67 -12.70 -6.39
C PRO A 76 -6.58 -12.20 -7.34
N TRP A 77 -6.93 -11.39 -8.34
CA TRP A 77 -5.98 -10.84 -9.32
C TRP A 77 -5.05 -9.80 -8.71
N ARG A 78 -5.52 -9.01 -7.75
CA ARG A 78 -4.62 -8.18 -6.93
C ARG A 78 -3.59 -9.03 -6.20
N ILE A 79 -4.03 -10.12 -5.56
CA ILE A 79 -3.14 -11.04 -4.84
C ILE A 79 -2.14 -11.67 -5.82
N ALA A 80 -2.60 -12.05 -7.01
CA ALA A 80 -1.77 -12.58 -8.08
C ALA A 80 -0.70 -11.58 -8.55
N LEU A 81 -1.04 -10.29 -8.67
CA LEU A 81 -0.07 -9.22 -9.01
C LEU A 81 0.98 -9.01 -7.91
N ASP A 82 0.56 -9.02 -6.63
CA ASP A 82 1.50 -8.98 -5.50
C ASP A 82 2.40 -10.24 -5.51
N HIS A 83 1.83 -11.42 -5.77
CA HIS A 83 2.56 -12.68 -5.95
C HIS A 83 3.56 -12.61 -7.11
N ALA A 84 3.16 -12.12 -8.29
CA ALA A 84 4.03 -11.96 -9.46
C ALA A 84 5.23 -11.07 -9.14
N ARG A 85 5.01 -9.98 -8.40
CA ARG A 85 6.08 -9.10 -7.92
C ARG A 85 7.01 -9.82 -6.95
N GLY A 86 6.47 -10.52 -5.96
CA GLY A 86 7.28 -11.21 -4.96
C GLY A 86 8.07 -12.40 -5.51
N SER A 87 7.51 -13.10 -6.51
CA SER A 87 8.11 -14.24 -7.21
C SER A 87 9.07 -13.86 -8.34
N ARG A 88 9.20 -12.55 -8.63
CA ARG A 88 9.99 -12.01 -9.74
C ARG A 88 9.57 -12.60 -11.10
N ALA A 89 8.25 -12.73 -11.30
CA ALA A 89 7.70 -13.23 -12.54
C ALA A 89 8.04 -12.32 -13.73
N GLY A 90 8.09 -12.86 -14.94
CA GLY A 90 8.37 -12.08 -16.15
C GLY A 90 7.23 -11.15 -16.56
N HIS A 91 7.54 -10.18 -17.43
CA HIS A 91 6.60 -9.15 -17.90
C HIS A 91 5.32 -9.73 -18.51
N ARG A 92 5.43 -10.74 -19.37
CA ARG A 92 4.27 -11.38 -20.01
C ARG A 92 3.25 -11.94 -19.00
N TYR A 93 3.73 -12.62 -17.97
CA TYR A 93 2.83 -13.16 -16.94
C TYR A 93 2.12 -12.04 -16.18
N PHE A 94 2.81 -10.93 -15.93
CA PHE A 94 2.18 -9.74 -15.37
C PHE A 94 1.12 -9.14 -16.29
N GLU A 95 1.36 -9.02 -17.60
CA GLU A 95 0.38 -8.51 -18.56
C GLU A 95 -0.91 -9.35 -18.53
N GLU A 96 -0.79 -10.68 -18.55
CA GLU A 96 -1.93 -11.60 -18.49
C GLU A 96 -2.76 -11.40 -17.20
N LEU A 97 -2.09 -11.26 -16.05
CA LEU A 97 -2.74 -10.97 -14.76
C LEU A 97 -3.37 -9.58 -14.72
N TRP A 98 -2.69 -8.58 -15.29
CA TRP A 98 -3.14 -7.20 -15.31
C TRP A 98 -4.41 -7.04 -16.16
N GLU A 99 -4.41 -7.60 -17.36
CA GLU A 99 -5.59 -7.61 -18.21
C GLU A 99 -6.78 -8.31 -17.52
N ALA A 100 -6.53 -9.42 -16.85
CA ALA A 100 -7.56 -10.13 -16.10
C ALA A 100 -8.13 -9.29 -14.96
N ALA A 101 -7.30 -8.52 -14.24
CA ALA A 101 -7.76 -7.59 -13.21
C ALA A 101 -8.62 -6.46 -13.81
N VAL A 102 -8.15 -5.82 -14.89
CA VAL A 102 -8.82 -4.70 -15.54
C VAL A 102 -10.15 -5.12 -16.16
N ARG A 103 -10.23 -6.30 -16.78
CA ARG A 103 -11.49 -6.84 -17.33
C ARG A 103 -12.61 -6.96 -16.28
N ARG A 104 -12.26 -7.23 -15.03
CA ARG A 104 -13.22 -7.41 -13.92
C ARG A 104 -13.58 -6.09 -13.26
N ALA A 105 -12.57 -5.26 -12.98
CA ALA A 105 -12.77 -3.99 -12.32
C ALA A 105 -11.73 -2.96 -12.80
N PRO A 106 -12.02 -2.21 -13.89
CA PRO A 106 -11.09 -1.29 -14.53
C PRO A 106 -10.50 -0.23 -13.60
N HIS A 107 -11.23 0.14 -12.54
CA HIS A 107 -10.83 1.19 -11.60
C HIS A 107 -10.54 0.65 -10.20
N HIS A 108 -10.28 -0.65 -10.05
CA HIS A 108 -9.96 -1.24 -8.74
C HIS A 108 -8.60 -0.75 -8.23
N TYR A 109 -8.63 0.19 -7.29
CA TYR A 109 -7.47 0.95 -6.83
C TYR A 109 -6.36 0.03 -6.34
N SER A 110 -6.68 -0.98 -5.53
CA SER A 110 -5.65 -1.87 -5.03
C SER A 110 -4.99 -2.74 -6.11
N CYS A 111 -5.70 -3.04 -7.22
CA CYS A 111 -5.09 -3.73 -8.37
C CYS A 111 -4.09 -2.80 -9.08
N HIS A 112 -4.49 -1.55 -9.35
CA HIS A 112 -3.60 -0.53 -9.90
C HIS A 112 -2.37 -0.31 -9.02
N VAL A 113 -2.55 -0.29 -7.69
CA VAL A 113 -1.44 -0.20 -6.73
C VAL A 113 -0.49 -1.38 -6.83
N ALA A 114 -1.02 -2.61 -6.93
CA ALA A 114 -0.19 -3.81 -7.08
C ALA A 114 0.57 -3.78 -8.41
N ALA A 115 -0.07 -3.34 -9.50
CA ALA A 115 0.54 -3.21 -10.80
C ALA A 115 1.64 -2.13 -10.84
N LEU A 116 1.36 -0.94 -10.30
CA LEU A 116 2.35 0.14 -10.15
C LEU A 116 3.59 -0.34 -9.39
N ARG A 117 3.39 -1.09 -8.29
CA ARG A 117 4.49 -1.68 -7.51
C ARG A 117 5.27 -2.73 -8.29
N PHE A 118 4.62 -3.51 -9.16
CA PHE A 118 5.31 -4.48 -10.02
C PHE A 118 6.20 -3.76 -11.04
N LEU A 119 5.65 -2.77 -11.75
CA LEU A 119 6.36 -1.99 -12.75
C LEU A 119 7.62 -1.31 -12.18
N ALA A 120 7.52 -0.78 -10.96
CA ALA A 120 8.65 -0.18 -10.24
C ALA A 120 9.83 -1.15 -10.00
N THR A 121 9.64 -2.47 -10.08
CA THR A 121 10.72 -3.45 -9.85
C THR A 121 11.62 -3.70 -11.06
N PHE A 122 11.17 -3.41 -12.28
CA PHE A 122 11.87 -3.85 -13.49
C PHE A 122 13.03 -2.95 -13.89
N GLN A 123 12.99 -1.67 -13.52
CA GLN A 123 14.06 -0.73 -13.88
C GLN A 123 14.23 0.34 -12.80
N ARG A 124 15.47 0.47 -12.28
CA ARG A 124 15.88 1.68 -11.57
C ARG A 124 15.77 2.86 -12.55
N GLY A 125 14.97 3.87 -12.20
CA GLY A 125 14.65 4.99 -13.09
C GLY A 125 13.32 4.87 -13.84
N SER A 126 12.51 3.84 -13.58
CA SER A 126 11.14 3.68 -14.12
C SER A 126 10.10 4.64 -13.55
N HIS A 127 10.51 5.65 -12.76
CA HIS A 127 9.56 6.61 -12.18
C HIS A 127 8.72 7.30 -13.24
N GLY A 128 9.30 7.68 -14.39
CA GLY A 128 8.56 8.22 -15.53
C GLY A 128 7.42 7.29 -15.98
N ALA A 129 7.72 6.03 -16.25
CA ALA A 129 6.73 5.02 -16.64
C ALA A 129 5.69 4.75 -15.55
N CYS A 130 6.11 4.75 -14.27
CA CYS A 130 5.21 4.62 -13.13
C CYS A 130 4.22 5.80 -13.05
N PHE A 131 4.70 7.02 -13.28
CA PHE A 131 3.84 8.19 -13.38
C PHE A 131 2.94 8.12 -14.61
N ASP A 132 3.44 7.72 -15.78
CA ASP A 132 2.62 7.61 -17.01
C ASP A 132 1.47 6.61 -16.81
N PHE A 133 1.76 5.45 -16.20
CA PHE A 133 0.76 4.47 -15.80
C PHE A 133 -0.26 5.06 -14.82
N ALA A 134 0.21 5.75 -13.77
CA ALA A 134 -0.64 6.31 -12.74
C ALA A 134 -1.52 7.46 -13.26
N ASP A 135 -0.98 8.32 -14.12
CA ASP A 135 -1.69 9.42 -14.76
C ASP A 135 -2.76 8.89 -15.69
N ARG A 136 -2.44 7.87 -16.50
CA ARG A 136 -3.42 7.23 -17.39
C ARG A 136 -4.55 6.57 -16.59
N ALA A 137 -4.21 5.81 -15.55
CA ALA A 137 -5.20 5.17 -14.69
C ALA A 137 -6.14 6.18 -14.00
N ALA A 138 -5.61 7.34 -13.59
CA ALA A 138 -6.41 8.41 -13.01
C ALA A 138 -7.28 9.14 -14.07
N GLN A 139 -6.75 9.38 -15.28
CA GLN A 139 -7.51 9.99 -16.38
C GLN A 139 -8.71 9.13 -16.80
N ASP A 140 -8.54 7.82 -16.85
CA ASP A 140 -9.59 6.89 -17.27
C ASP A 140 -10.62 6.59 -16.17
N ALA A 141 -10.36 7.00 -14.92
CA ALA A 141 -11.22 6.71 -13.77
C ALA A 141 -12.24 7.82 -13.47
N PRO A 142 -13.41 7.46 -12.87
CA PRO A 142 -14.34 8.44 -12.30
C PRO A 142 -13.67 9.36 -11.27
N ALA A 143 -14.20 10.58 -11.11
CA ALA A 143 -13.62 11.60 -10.23
C ALA A 143 -13.67 11.24 -8.73
N ASP A 144 -14.58 10.36 -8.32
CA ASP A 144 -14.69 9.83 -6.96
C ASP A 144 -13.95 8.50 -6.75
N SER A 145 -13.32 7.97 -7.81
CA SER A 145 -12.51 6.76 -7.69
C SER A 145 -11.22 7.02 -6.93
N LEU A 146 -10.85 6.08 -6.05
CA LEU A 146 -9.56 6.12 -5.37
C LEU A 146 -8.37 6.05 -6.35
N ALA A 147 -8.58 5.60 -7.58
CA ALA A 147 -7.59 5.64 -8.66
C ALA A 147 -7.08 7.07 -8.96
N GLN A 148 -7.86 8.11 -8.66
CA GLN A 148 -7.41 9.50 -8.77
C GLN A 148 -6.16 9.80 -7.90
N ALA A 149 -5.93 9.03 -6.82
CA ALA A 149 -4.76 9.19 -5.95
C ALA A 149 -3.50 8.45 -6.45
N LEU A 150 -3.56 7.70 -7.56
CA LEU A 150 -2.41 6.94 -8.06
C LEU A 150 -1.21 7.83 -8.40
N PRO A 151 -1.35 9.01 -9.04
CA PRO A 151 -0.21 9.89 -9.29
C PRO A 151 0.49 10.34 -7.99
N ALA A 152 -0.27 10.69 -6.95
CA ALA A 152 0.32 11.05 -5.65
C ALA A 152 1.05 9.87 -5.00
N ARG A 153 0.59 8.64 -5.27
CA ARG A 153 1.29 7.42 -4.83
C ARG A 153 2.59 7.19 -5.61
N ALA A 154 2.62 7.44 -6.92
CA ALA A 154 3.85 7.42 -7.70
C ALA A 154 4.84 8.49 -7.19
N ALA A 155 4.34 9.69 -6.88
CA ALA A 155 5.14 10.74 -6.25
C ALA A 155 5.72 10.33 -4.91
N LEU A 156 4.94 9.70 -4.04
CA LEU A 156 5.46 9.14 -2.78
C LEU A 156 6.58 8.13 -3.04
N SER A 157 6.41 7.23 -4.01
CA SER A 157 7.45 6.26 -4.37
C SER A 157 8.73 6.95 -4.81
N TRP A 158 8.65 7.91 -5.74
CA TRP A 158 9.81 8.66 -6.21
C TRP A 158 10.50 9.45 -5.08
N LEU A 159 9.73 10.14 -4.24
CA LEU A 159 10.24 10.92 -3.10
C LEU A 159 11.00 10.07 -2.06
N THR A 160 10.75 8.76 -2.03
CA THR A 160 11.27 7.84 -1.01
C THR A 160 12.31 6.86 -1.53
N ASP A 161 12.39 6.66 -2.84
CA ASP A 161 13.33 5.74 -3.49
C ASP A 161 14.77 6.30 -3.54
N GLY A 162 14.92 7.64 -3.46
CA GLY A 162 16.22 8.32 -3.41
C GLY A 162 17.09 8.12 -4.65
N CYS A 163 16.58 7.47 -5.69
CA CYS A 163 17.27 7.14 -6.92
C CYS A 163 16.33 7.25 -8.13
N GLY A 164 16.86 7.68 -9.27
CA GLY A 164 16.14 7.82 -10.54
C GLY A 164 16.20 9.23 -11.13
N PRO A 165 15.70 9.41 -12.37
CA PRO A 165 15.70 10.71 -13.01
C PRO A 165 14.81 11.70 -12.24
N GLU A 166 15.14 12.97 -12.36
CA GLU A 166 14.36 14.04 -11.77
C GLU A 166 12.97 14.10 -12.40
N ILE A 167 11.92 14.10 -11.58
CA ILE A 167 10.55 14.33 -12.02
C ILE A 167 10.27 15.82 -11.91
N PRO A 168 9.78 16.49 -12.98
CA PRO A 168 9.51 17.92 -12.93
C PRO A 168 8.58 18.29 -11.79
N ARG A 169 8.92 19.34 -11.05
CA ARG A 169 8.16 19.81 -9.90
C ARG A 169 6.66 19.99 -10.21
N ALA A 170 6.35 20.56 -11.37
CA ALA A 170 4.97 20.75 -11.84
C ALA A 170 4.16 19.43 -11.92
N ARG A 171 4.81 18.31 -12.25
CA ARG A 171 4.15 16.99 -12.30
C ARG A 171 3.84 16.48 -10.89
N LEU A 172 4.72 16.73 -9.93
CA LEU A 172 4.50 16.40 -8.52
C LEU A 172 3.37 17.25 -7.92
N ASP A 173 3.34 18.55 -8.23
CA ASP A 173 2.27 19.44 -7.79
C ASP A 173 0.91 19.03 -8.38
N ALA A 174 0.85 18.70 -9.68
CA ALA A 174 -0.38 18.22 -10.30
C ALA A 174 -0.88 16.88 -9.69
N ALA A 175 0.05 16.00 -9.32
CA ALA A 175 -0.27 14.76 -8.62
C ALA A 175 -0.86 15.04 -7.22
N ALA A 176 -0.29 15.99 -6.48
CA ALA A 176 -0.78 16.43 -5.19
C ALA A 176 -2.16 17.11 -5.30
N ASP A 177 -2.35 18.01 -6.28
CA ASP A 177 -3.61 18.72 -6.52
C ASP A 177 -4.76 17.75 -6.83
N ARG A 178 -4.50 16.74 -7.68
CA ARG A 178 -5.49 15.70 -7.97
C ARG A 178 -5.88 14.92 -6.72
N ALA A 179 -4.91 14.57 -5.88
CA ALA A 179 -5.18 13.83 -4.65
C ALA A 179 -5.90 14.70 -3.59
N LEU A 180 -5.59 16.00 -3.50
CA LEU A 180 -6.34 16.97 -2.70
C LEU A 180 -7.79 17.07 -3.17
N ALA A 181 -8.00 17.20 -4.47
CA ALA A 181 -9.34 17.25 -5.07
C ALA A 181 -10.15 15.98 -4.76
N LEU A 182 -9.53 14.80 -4.84
CA LEU A 182 -10.16 13.55 -4.39
C LEU A 182 -10.46 13.58 -2.88
N SER A 183 -9.49 13.97 -2.05
CA SER A 183 -9.62 13.99 -0.58
C SER A 183 -10.80 14.85 -0.12
N ALA A 184 -11.00 16.00 -0.76
CA ALA A 184 -12.09 16.93 -0.47
C ALA A 184 -13.49 16.40 -0.81
N ARG A 185 -13.61 15.33 -1.62
CA ARG A 185 -14.91 14.70 -1.94
C ARG A 185 -15.46 13.85 -0.82
N PHE A 186 -14.61 13.41 0.11
CA PHE A 186 -15.00 12.58 1.24
C PHE A 186 -15.18 13.42 2.50
N PRO A 187 -16.08 13.04 3.43
CA PRO A 187 -16.21 13.71 4.72
C PRO A 187 -14.87 13.81 5.47
N ALA A 188 -14.72 14.85 6.29
CA ALA A 188 -13.61 14.93 7.23
C ALA A 188 -13.72 13.77 8.24
N ALA A 189 -12.56 13.25 8.70
CA ALA A 189 -12.51 12.11 9.60
C ALA A 189 -13.32 10.91 9.08
N ASP A 190 -13.09 10.53 7.82
CA ASP A 190 -13.64 9.31 7.23
C ASP A 190 -12.54 8.23 7.21
N PRO A 191 -12.76 7.03 7.80
CA PRO A 191 -11.79 5.93 7.75
C PRO A 191 -11.53 5.43 6.33
N TRP A 192 -12.44 5.65 5.38
CA TRP A 192 -12.33 5.17 4.01
C TRP A 192 -11.16 5.78 3.23
N PRO A 193 -11.06 7.11 3.05
CA PRO A 193 -9.93 7.75 2.38
C PRO A 193 -8.68 7.87 3.27
N ALA A 194 -8.74 7.53 4.56
CA ALA A 194 -7.64 7.73 5.50
C ALA A 194 -6.27 7.21 4.99
N PRO A 195 -6.15 6.02 4.37
CA PRO A 195 -4.87 5.58 3.81
C PRO A 195 -4.34 6.47 2.70
N ILE A 196 -5.20 7.13 1.91
CA ILE A 196 -4.79 8.07 0.87
C ILE A 196 -4.36 9.38 1.51
N ARG A 197 -5.18 9.90 2.43
CA ARG A 197 -4.90 11.17 3.13
C ARG A 197 -3.57 11.15 3.88
N ASN A 198 -3.24 10.06 4.59
CA ASN A 198 -1.97 9.93 5.29
C ASN A 198 -0.76 9.91 4.33
N LYS A 199 -0.89 9.29 3.16
CA LYS A 199 0.16 9.31 2.12
C LYS A 199 0.28 10.67 1.47
N LEU A 200 -0.85 11.32 1.19
CA LEU A 200 -0.90 12.67 0.62
C LEU A 200 -0.27 13.67 1.58
N LEU A 201 -0.55 13.57 2.88
CA LEU A 201 0.10 14.42 3.90
C LEU A 201 1.62 14.36 3.78
N TYR A 202 2.20 13.16 3.69
CA TYR A 202 3.64 13.02 3.50
C TYR A 202 4.13 13.69 2.20
N VAL A 203 3.42 13.48 1.08
CA VAL A 203 3.78 14.10 -0.21
C VAL A 203 3.75 15.63 -0.09
N LEU A 204 2.70 16.21 0.50
CA LEU A 204 2.58 17.66 0.68
C LEU A 204 3.72 18.23 1.53
N LEU A 205 4.11 17.54 2.60
CA LEU A 205 5.24 17.94 3.45
C LEU A 205 6.58 17.89 2.70
N ARG A 206 6.79 16.88 1.86
CA ARG A 206 8.00 16.77 1.02
C ARG A 206 8.03 17.76 -0.12
N LEU A 207 6.87 18.28 -0.51
CA LEU A 207 6.71 19.31 -1.52
C LEU A 207 6.70 20.72 -0.91
N ASP A 208 6.93 20.87 0.39
CA ASP A 208 6.87 22.15 1.11
C ASP A 208 5.51 22.88 0.99
N ARG A 209 4.43 22.13 0.74
CA ARG A 209 3.05 22.65 0.64
C ARG A 209 2.38 22.69 2.01
N TRP A 210 2.90 23.55 2.90
CA TRP A 210 2.57 23.54 4.33
C TRP A 210 1.09 23.83 4.63
N GLU A 211 0.48 24.76 3.90
CA GLU A 211 -0.92 25.13 4.11
C GLU A 211 -1.86 23.98 3.73
N ASP A 212 -1.60 23.36 2.57
CA ASP A 212 -2.32 22.17 2.12
C ASP A 212 -2.11 21.00 3.08
N ALA A 213 -0.89 20.79 3.58
CA ALA A 213 -0.61 19.74 4.57
C ALA A 213 -1.44 19.95 5.85
N ARG A 214 -1.60 21.19 6.32
CA ARG A 214 -2.45 21.51 7.49
C ARG A 214 -3.93 21.34 7.20
N ALA A 215 -4.39 21.70 6.00
CA ALA A 215 -5.75 21.43 5.56
C ALA A 215 -6.03 19.93 5.52
N GLU A 216 -5.14 19.15 4.91
CA GLU A 216 -5.24 17.70 4.80
C GLU A 216 -5.20 17.01 6.18
N LEU A 217 -4.36 17.49 7.10
CA LEU A 217 -4.30 17.00 8.47
C LEU A 217 -5.63 17.15 9.22
N ARG A 218 -6.37 18.23 8.97
CA ARG A 218 -7.72 18.42 9.52
C ARG A 218 -8.71 17.40 8.94
N LEU A 219 -8.60 17.09 7.65
CA LEU A 219 -9.43 16.07 6.99
C LEU A 219 -9.11 14.64 7.44
N ILE A 220 -7.86 14.34 7.80
CA ILE A 220 -7.47 13.04 8.38
C ILE A 220 -8.19 12.80 9.72
N GLY A 221 -8.32 13.84 10.54
CA GLY A 221 -8.95 13.73 11.85
C GLY A 221 -8.20 12.73 12.76
N PRO A 222 -8.87 11.71 13.33
CA PRO A 222 -8.24 10.73 14.21
C PRO A 222 -7.57 9.55 13.47
N TYR A 223 -7.75 9.42 12.15
CA TYR A 223 -7.40 8.20 11.43
C TYR A 223 -5.95 8.18 10.93
N ALA A 224 -5.01 8.01 11.85
CA ALA A 224 -3.63 7.68 11.50
C ALA A 224 -3.53 6.25 10.92
N THR A 225 -2.71 6.04 9.90
CA THR A 225 -2.46 4.72 9.31
C THR A 225 -1.02 4.27 9.52
N SER A 226 -0.75 2.96 9.63
CA SER A 226 0.63 2.47 9.81
C SER A 226 1.58 2.98 8.73
N PHE A 227 1.26 2.76 7.46
CA PHE A 227 2.01 3.37 6.35
C PHE A 227 1.43 4.75 6.01
N PRO A 228 2.25 5.79 5.79
CA PRO A 228 3.71 5.75 5.65
C PRO A 228 4.51 5.87 6.96
N TRP A 229 3.85 6.09 8.11
CA TRP A 229 4.51 6.47 9.36
C TRP A 229 5.44 5.38 9.94
N ASP A 230 5.20 4.10 9.63
CA ASP A 230 6.04 2.94 9.94
C ASP A 230 7.42 2.97 9.28
N ARG A 231 7.64 3.92 8.37
CA ARG A 231 8.93 4.16 7.70
C ARG A 231 9.79 5.19 8.42
N PHE A 232 9.27 5.84 9.46
CA PHE A 232 9.97 6.87 10.23
C PHE A 232 10.21 6.46 11.68
N SER A 233 9.43 5.50 12.19
CA SER A 233 9.49 5.10 13.60
C SER A 233 8.88 3.71 13.82
N ASP A 234 9.39 3.00 14.82
CA ASP A 234 8.79 1.77 15.37
C ASP A 234 7.48 2.03 16.13
N ASP A 235 7.19 3.31 16.42
CA ASP A 235 5.89 3.79 16.90
C ASP A 235 5.26 4.73 15.85
N PRO A 236 4.59 4.18 14.83
CA PRO A 236 3.98 4.96 13.74
C PRO A 236 2.93 5.95 14.26
N LEU A 237 2.17 5.55 15.29
CA LEU A 237 1.12 6.39 15.86
C LEU A 237 1.72 7.56 16.64
N GLY A 238 2.68 7.31 17.53
CA GLY A 238 3.35 8.37 18.26
C GLY A 238 4.12 9.31 17.33
N HIS A 239 4.72 8.80 16.25
CA HIS A 239 5.32 9.65 15.21
C HIS A 239 4.29 10.58 14.57
N PHE A 240 3.15 10.05 14.12
CA PHE A 240 2.07 10.84 13.55
C PHE A 240 1.55 11.91 14.53
N LEU A 241 1.41 11.57 15.81
CA LEU A 241 0.95 12.53 16.83
C LEU A 241 1.93 13.68 17.04
N ARG A 242 3.25 13.41 17.08
CA ARG A 242 4.28 14.46 17.15
C ARG A 242 4.26 15.36 15.92
N LEU A 243 4.14 14.78 14.73
CA LEU A 243 4.01 15.54 13.48
C LEU A 243 2.74 16.40 13.49
N ARG A 244 1.61 15.85 13.94
CA ARG A 244 0.36 16.57 14.08
C ARG A 244 0.48 17.75 15.03
N GLU A 245 1.04 17.54 16.21
CA GLU A 245 1.27 18.60 17.21
C GLU A 245 2.12 19.73 16.62
N HIS A 246 3.21 19.40 15.94
CA HIS A 246 4.05 20.38 15.26
C HIS A 246 3.28 21.19 14.21
N LEU A 247 2.52 20.51 13.34
CA LEU A 247 1.72 21.17 12.28
C LEU A 247 0.52 21.95 12.81
N LEU A 248 0.12 21.78 14.07
CA LEU A 248 -0.96 22.57 14.67
C LEU A 248 -0.45 23.75 15.50
N THR A 249 0.76 23.65 16.06
CA THR A 249 1.30 24.64 17.01
C THR A 249 2.30 25.59 16.38
N ALA A 250 3.15 25.11 15.46
CA ALA A 250 4.16 25.94 14.82
C ALA A 250 3.51 26.90 13.79
N PRO A 251 4.09 28.09 13.53
CA PRO A 251 3.71 28.89 12.36
C PRO A 251 3.94 28.08 11.06
N PRO A 252 3.23 28.40 9.96
CA PRO A 252 3.51 27.79 8.66
C PRO A 252 5.00 27.90 8.32
N GLY A 253 5.64 26.78 8.05
CA GLY A 253 7.10 26.72 7.92
C GLY A 253 7.61 25.28 7.82
N PRO A 254 8.93 25.13 7.59
CA PRO A 254 9.55 23.84 7.34
C PRO A 254 9.44 22.92 8.56
N VAL A 255 9.01 21.68 8.30
CA VAL A 255 9.02 20.62 9.32
C VAL A 255 10.47 20.17 9.55
N PRO A 256 10.90 19.94 10.81
CA PRO A 256 12.23 19.44 11.11
C PRO A 256 12.59 18.20 10.27
N ALA A 257 13.77 18.21 9.65
CA ALA A 257 14.23 17.12 8.79
C ALA A 257 14.15 15.74 9.47
N ALA A 258 14.40 15.68 10.78
CA ALA A 258 14.28 14.47 11.58
C ALA A 258 12.88 13.82 11.56
N LEU A 259 11.82 14.61 11.34
CA LEU A 259 10.45 14.09 11.20
C LEU A 259 10.14 13.61 9.78
N LEU A 260 10.99 13.92 8.79
CA LEU A 260 10.80 13.56 7.38
C LEU A 260 11.85 12.56 6.87
N THR A 261 12.77 12.10 7.72
CA THR A 261 13.79 11.11 7.37
C THR A 261 13.16 9.74 7.13
N TRP A 262 13.16 9.30 5.86
CA TRP A 262 12.58 8.03 5.43
C TRP A 262 13.55 6.86 5.60
N SER A 263 13.09 5.74 6.17
CA SER A 263 13.81 4.47 6.14
C SER A 263 13.37 3.58 4.97
N PRO A 264 14.29 2.99 4.16
CA PRO A 264 13.99 2.02 3.10
C PRO A 264 13.47 0.66 3.58
N ALA A 265 13.60 0.34 4.86
CA ALA A 265 13.00 -0.85 5.49
C ALA A 265 11.98 -0.42 6.58
N PRO A 266 10.89 -1.18 6.80
CA PRO A 266 10.07 -0.99 8.00
C PRO A 266 10.96 -1.23 9.21
N LEU A 267 10.97 -0.31 10.17
CA LEU A 267 11.93 -0.38 11.29
C LEU A 267 11.56 -1.46 12.32
N GLY A 268 10.29 -1.89 12.36
CA GLY A 268 9.74 -2.81 13.37
C GLY A 268 9.90 -4.32 13.11
N GLU A 269 10.68 -4.75 12.12
CA GLU A 269 10.97 -6.19 11.86
C GLU A 269 12.41 -6.60 12.23
N HIS A 270 13.17 -5.77 12.95
CA HIS A 270 14.48 -6.16 13.48
C HIS A 270 14.38 -6.80 14.88
N ASP A 271 14.68 -8.10 14.87
CA ASP A 271 15.18 -8.98 15.94
C ASP A 271 14.20 -9.62 16.92
N GLY A 272 13.86 -10.86 16.56
CA GLY A 272 13.72 -11.95 17.50
C GLY A 272 14.89 -11.98 18.49
N HIS A 273 14.49 -12.04 19.75
CA HIS A 273 15.25 -12.39 20.93
C HIS A 273 16.44 -13.33 20.63
N THR A 274 17.66 -12.80 20.61
CA THR A 274 18.85 -13.62 20.90
C THR A 274 18.90 -13.81 22.41
N PRO A 275 18.66 -15.01 22.96
CA PRO A 275 18.85 -15.22 24.39
C PRO A 275 20.34 -15.07 24.68
N ARG A 276 20.71 -14.03 25.44
CA ARG A 276 22.02 -13.91 26.06
C ARG A 276 22.30 -15.20 26.85
N ARG A 277 23.17 -16.05 26.33
CA ARG A 277 23.80 -17.12 27.11
C ARG A 277 24.52 -16.45 28.29
N ARG A 278 24.06 -16.70 29.51
CA ARG A 278 24.85 -16.43 30.71
C ARG A 278 26.10 -17.32 30.66
N PRO A 279 27.31 -16.80 30.93
CA PRO A 279 28.45 -17.65 31.17
C PRO A 279 28.23 -18.39 32.50
N LEU A 280 28.43 -19.70 32.46
CA LEU A 280 28.53 -20.53 33.66
C LEU A 280 29.81 -20.12 34.40
N GLY A 281 29.64 -19.67 35.63
CA GLY A 281 30.67 -19.50 36.65
C GLY A 281 30.07 -19.95 37.97
#